data_AF-A0A2S9I823-F1
#
_entry.id   AF-A0A2S9I823-F1
#
_cell.length_a   1.000
_cell.length_b   1.000
_cell.length_c   1.000
_cell.angle_alpha   90.00
_cell.angle_beta   90.00
_cell.angle_gamma   90.00
#
_symmetry.space_group_name_H-M   'P 1'
#
loop_
_entity.id
_entity.type
_entity.pdbx_description
1 polymer ?
#
loop_
_entity_poly.entity_id
_entity_poly.type
_entity_poly.pdbx_seq_one_letter_code
_entity_poly.pdbx_strand_id
1 'polypeptide(L)'
;MVTTPTKNPAPGNSLGNLLFNAEKFDEFITTYKYSCADTFGGIYRTIYGINYDAMQGMIKYGYITKKSSEIGATLDTLDTVLQWEGKGEY
;
A
#
# COMPACT_ATOMS: atom_id res chain seq x y z
N MET A 1 14.72 21.48 -15.53
CA MET A 1 15.17 21.85 -14.18
C MET A 1 15.06 20.59 -13.33
N VAL A 2 16.17 19.89 -13.07
CA VAL A 2 16.17 18.73 -12.17
C VAL A 2 16.40 19.29 -10.77
N THR A 3 15.33 19.37 -9.99
CA THR A 3 15.40 19.75 -8.58
C THR A 3 15.70 18.48 -7.78
N THR A 4 16.94 18.34 -7.32
CA THR A 4 17.33 17.28 -6.39
C THR A 4 16.35 17.25 -5.21
N PRO A 5 15.75 16.09 -4.87
CA PRO A 5 14.84 16.00 -3.73
C PRO A 5 15.58 16.36 -2.44
N THR A 6 14.92 17.13 -1.59
CA THR A 6 15.43 17.45 -0.25
C THR A 6 15.38 16.19 0.61
N LYS A 7 16.36 15.98 1.49
CA LYS A 7 16.36 14.88 2.48
C LYS A 7 15.38 15.12 3.65
N ASN A 8 14.26 15.81 3.41
CA ASN A 8 13.26 16.09 4.44
C ASN A 8 12.22 14.97 4.48
N PRO A 9 11.81 14.52 5.69
CA PRO A 9 10.77 13.50 5.81
C PRO A 9 9.47 13.99 5.18
N ALA A 10 8.65 13.05 4.69
CA ALA A 10 7.32 13.39 4.17
C ALA A 10 6.43 13.97 5.30
N PRO A 11 5.52 14.92 5.01
CA PRO A 11 5.23 15.52 3.70
C PRO A 11 6.05 16.81 3.46
N GLY A 12 7.16 16.70 2.71
CA GLY A 12 7.91 17.88 2.28
C GLY A 12 7.28 18.52 1.03
N ASN A 13 7.02 19.82 1.06
CA ASN A 13 6.29 20.56 0.02
C ASN A 13 7.18 21.24 -1.05
N SER A 14 8.50 21.02 -1.02
CA SER A 14 9.39 21.53 -2.06
C SER A 14 9.07 20.87 -3.42
N LEU A 15 9.26 21.61 -4.51
CA LEU A 15 8.97 21.13 -5.87
C LEU A 15 9.70 19.80 -6.19
N GLY A 16 10.96 19.66 -5.75
CA GLY A 16 11.73 18.43 -5.92
C GLY A 16 11.16 17.24 -5.15
N ASN A 17 10.65 17.45 -3.93
CA ASN A 17 9.99 16.39 -3.17
C ASN A 17 8.66 15.99 -3.79
N LEU A 18 7.87 16.95 -4.27
CA LEU A 18 6.58 16.67 -4.91
C LEU A 18 6.77 15.83 -6.17
N LEU A 19 7.73 16.17 -7.02
CA LEU A 19 8.02 15.39 -8.23
C LEU A 19 8.54 13.99 -7.90
N PHE A 20 9.51 13.89 -6.98
CA PHE A 20 10.03 12.59 -6.56
C PHE A 20 8.95 11.69 -5.94
N ASN A 21 8.10 12.25 -5.08
CA ASN A 21 6.99 11.50 -4.48
C ASN A 21 5.97 11.05 -5.52
N ALA A 22 5.70 11.86 -6.55
CA ALA A 22 4.83 11.48 -7.67
C ALA A 22 5.43 10.32 -8.47
N GLU A 23 6.72 10.36 -8.81
CA GLU A 23 7.43 9.25 -9.47
C GLU A 23 7.43 7.98 -8.61
N LYS A 24 7.60 8.12 -7.29
CA LYS A 24 7.57 6.97 -6.38
C LYS A 24 6.18 6.37 -6.21
N PHE A 25 5.15 7.20 -6.23
CA PHE A 25 3.77 6.73 -6.24
C PHE A 25 3.42 6.03 -7.55
N ASP A 26 3.90 6.56 -8.69
CA ASP A 26 3.79 5.88 -9.98
C ASP A 26 4.50 4.51 -9.96
N GLU A 27 5.72 4.43 -9.42
CA GLU A 27 6.43 3.16 -9.20
C GLU A 27 5.62 2.22 -8.29
N PHE A 28 5.06 2.71 -7.19
CA PHE A 28 4.26 1.92 -6.24
C PHE A 28 3.03 1.26 -6.90
N ILE A 29 2.36 1.95 -7.82
CA ILE A 29 1.15 1.47 -8.48
C ILE A 29 1.47 0.59 -9.70
N THR A 30 2.40 1.01 -10.55
CA THR A 30 2.55 0.44 -11.90
C THR A 30 3.51 -0.74 -11.96
N THR A 31 4.41 -0.87 -10.99
CA THR A 31 5.45 -1.89 -11.04
C THR A 31 4.97 -3.26 -10.58
N TYR A 32 5.52 -4.31 -11.21
CA TYR A 32 5.39 -5.71 -10.76
C TYR A 32 6.51 -6.11 -9.77
N LYS A 33 7.39 -5.19 -9.37
CA LYS A 33 8.34 -5.46 -8.30
C LYS A 33 7.59 -5.64 -6.98
N TYR A 34 8.13 -6.48 -6.11
CA TYR A 34 7.56 -6.75 -4.78
C TYR A 34 7.65 -5.56 -3.82
N SER A 35 8.67 -4.73 -3.97
CA SER A 35 8.96 -3.62 -3.07
C SER A 35 9.65 -2.46 -3.80
N CYS A 36 9.49 -1.26 -3.27
CA CYS A 36 10.18 -0.05 -3.70
C CYS A 36 10.83 0.65 -2.49
N ALA A 37 11.87 1.44 -2.75
CA ALA A 37 12.56 2.22 -1.73
C ALA A 37 12.11 3.69 -1.77
N ASP A 38 11.91 4.29 -0.60
CA ASP A 38 11.65 5.73 -0.44
C ASP A 38 12.92 6.59 -0.56
N THR A 39 12.77 7.89 -0.36
CA THR A 39 13.85 8.88 -0.38
C THR A 39 14.95 8.63 0.65
N PHE A 40 14.64 7.91 1.74
CA PHE A 40 15.53 7.59 2.85
C PHE A 40 16.08 6.16 2.78
N GLY A 41 15.70 5.38 1.76
CA GLY A 41 16.06 3.97 1.63
C GLY A 41 15.17 3.02 2.44
N GLY A 42 14.08 3.51 3.04
CA GLY A 42 13.04 2.69 3.64
C GLY A 42 12.34 1.84 2.58
N ILE A 43 12.16 0.55 2.85
CA ILE A 43 11.57 -0.41 1.90
C ILE A 43 10.08 -0.56 2.19
N TYR A 44 9.26 -0.29 1.18
CA TYR A 44 7.81 -0.47 1.24
C TYR A 44 7.38 -1.51 0.20
N ARG A 45 6.23 -2.14 0.46
CA ARG A 45 5.61 -3.00 -0.54
C ARG A 45 4.92 -2.15 -1.58
N THR A 46 5.00 -2.58 -2.83
CA THR A 46 4.20 -2.03 -3.93
C THR A 46 2.78 -2.59 -3.84
N ILE A 47 1.85 -2.08 -4.64
CA ILE A 47 0.51 -2.67 -4.71
C ILE A 47 0.58 -4.15 -5.14
N TYR A 48 1.52 -4.49 -6.03
CA TYR A 48 1.77 -5.87 -6.42
C TYR A 48 2.25 -6.73 -5.25
N GLY A 49 3.21 -6.24 -4.46
CA GLY A 49 3.74 -6.96 -3.30
C GLY A 49 2.71 -7.15 -2.19
N ILE A 50 1.85 -6.15 -1.95
CA ILE A 50 0.73 -6.26 -0.99
C ILE A 50 -0.24 -7.36 -1.44
N ASN A 51 -0.66 -7.34 -2.72
CA ASN A 51 -1.54 -8.36 -3.27
C ASN A 51 -0.92 -9.76 -3.20
N TYR A 52 0.37 -9.89 -3.52
CA TYR A 52 1.08 -11.15 -3.44
C TYR A 52 1.05 -11.71 -2.01
N ASP A 53 1.40 -10.91 -1.01
CA ASP A 53 1.44 -11.39 0.38
C ASP A 53 0.05 -11.72 0.91
N ALA A 54 -0.95 -10.89 0.62
CA ALA A 54 -2.34 -11.16 0.99
C ALA A 54 -2.82 -12.49 0.37
N MET A 55 -2.58 -12.69 -0.93
CA MET A 55 -2.97 -13.92 -1.63
C MET A 55 -2.23 -15.14 -1.09
N GLN A 56 -0.93 -15.02 -0.80
CA GLN A 56 -0.16 -16.12 -0.18
C GLN A 56 -0.65 -16.45 1.23
N GLY A 57 -1.00 -15.44 2.02
CA GLY A 57 -1.60 -15.61 3.34
C GLY A 57 -2.93 -16.35 3.25
N MET A 58 -3.82 -15.87 2.38
CA MET A 58 -5.16 -16.44 2.17
C MET A 58 -5.11 -17.89 1.67
N ILE A 59 -4.20 -18.21 0.74
CA ILE A 59 -4.04 -19.58 0.22
C ILE A 59 -3.54 -20.54 1.31
N LYS A 60 -2.65 -20.08 2.19
CA LYS A 60 -2.01 -20.95 3.21
C LYS A 60 -2.83 -21.11 4.48
N TYR A 61 -3.48 -20.04 4.93
CA TYR A 61 -4.10 -19.97 6.26
C TYR A 61 -5.61 -19.70 6.20
N GLY A 62 -6.16 -19.45 5.02
CA GLY A 62 -7.53 -18.95 4.87
C GLY A 62 -7.61 -17.45 5.14
N TYR A 63 -8.82 -16.93 5.32
CA TYR A 63 -9.07 -15.52 5.56
C TYR A 63 -9.96 -15.29 6.78
N ILE A 64 -9.76 -14.15 7.43
CA ILE A 64 -10.55 -13.72 8.60
C ILE A 64 -11.59 -12.70 8.12
N THR A 65 -12.88 -13.03 8.28
CA THR A 65 -13.96 -12.12 7.88
C THR A 65 -14.33 -11.15 8.99
N LYS A 66 -14.36 -9.85 8.67
CA LYS A 66 -14.93 -8.81 9.55
C LYS A 66 -16.16 -8.17 8.90
N LYS A 67 -17.30 -8.24 9.57
CA LYS A 67 -18.57 -7.65 9.12
C LYS A 67 -18.64 -6.15 9.40
N SER A 68 -17.91 -5.38 8.63
CA SER A 68 -17.70 -3.96 8.94
C SER A 68 -17.40 -3.10 7.72
N SER A 69 -17.61 -3.61 6.50
CA SER A 69 -17.35 -2.80 5.29
C SER A 69 -18.20 -1.52 5.25
N GLU A 70 -19.39 -1.55 5.85
CA GLU A 70 -20.35 -0.43 5.84
C GLU A 70 -19.98 0.70 6.82
N ILE A 71 -19.27 0.36 7.89
CA ILE A 71 -18.94 1.28 9.00
C ILE A 71 -17.44 1.55 9.12
N GLY A 72 -16.63 0.90 8.28
CA GLY A 72 -15.17 0.91 8.34
C GLY A 72 -14.60 -0.06 9.38
N ALA A 73 -13.40 -0.56 9.13
CA ALA A 73 -12.63 -1.33 10.10
C ALA A 73 -11.13 -1.28 9.82
N THR A 74 -10.37 -1.57 10.88
CA THR A 74 -8.93 -1.84 10.79
C THR A 74 -8.71 -3.27 10.28
N LEU A 75 -7.84 -3.41 9.29
CA LEU A 75 -7.30 -4.70 8.86
C LEU A 75 -6.15 -5.07 9.81
N ASP A 76 -6.32 -6.10 10.63
CA ASP A 76 -5.32 -6.48 11.64
C ASP A 76 -4.15 -7.25 11.00
N THR A 77 -4.47 -8.00 9.94
CA THR A 77 -3.56 -8.89 9.23
C THR A 77 -3.83 -8.82 7.72
N LEU A 78 -2.88 -9.30 6.92
CA LEU A 78 -2.96 -9.28 5.45
C LEU A 78 -4.05 -10.22 4.88
N ASP A 79 -4.53 -11.16 5.68
CA ASP A 79 -5.60 -12.11 5.37
C ASP A 79 -6.96 -11.70 5.96
N THR A 80 -7.09 -10.49 6.51
CA THR A 80 -8.39 -9.94 6.92
C THR A 80 -9.17 -9.46 5.68
N VAL A 81 -10.42 -9.92 5.53
CA VAL A 81 -11.35 -9.49 4.49
C VAL A 81 -12.57 -8.85 5.14
N LEU A 82 -13.00 -7.70 4.63
CA LEU A 82 -14.20 -7.05 5.11
C LEU A 82 -15.41 -7.61 4.37
N GLN A 83 -16.47 -7.91 5.09
CA GLN A 83 -17.75 -8.31 4.51
C GLN A 83 -18.77 -7.19 4.74
N TRP A 84 -19.59 -6.95 3.72
CA TRP A 84 -20.84 -6.21 3.82
C TRP A 84 -21.88 -7.10 4.51
N GLU A 85 -22.34 -6.74 5.72
CA GLU A 85 -23.23 -7.59 6.49
C GLU A 85 -24.62 -7.74 5.85
N GLY A 86 -25.22 -6.63 5.40
CA GLY A 86 -26.52 -6.61 4.73
C GLY A 86 -26.61 -7.38 3.39
N LYS A 87 -25.49 -7.68 2.71
CA LYS A 87 -25.47 -8.32 1.38
C LYS A 87 -24.65 -9.61 1.31
N GLY A 88 -23.76 -9.83 2.26
CA GLY A 88 -22.79 -10.93 2.25
C GLY A 88 -21.65 -10.78 1.25
N GLU A 89 -21.54 -9.63 0.56
CA GLU A 89 -20.46 -9.29 -0.38
C GLU A 89 -19.14 -8.99 0.36
N TYR A 90 -17.99 -9.20 -0.29
CA TYR A 90 -16.65 -8.97 0.24
C TYR A 90 -15.89 -7.94 -0.61
#